data_AF-A0A968BRX3-F1
#
_entry.id   AF-A0A968BRX3-F1
#
_cell.length_a   1.000
_cell.length_b   1.000
_cell.length_c   1.000
_cell.angle_alpha   90.00
_cell.angle_beta   90.00
_cell.angle_gamma   90.00
#
_symmetry.space_group_name_H-M   'P 1'
#
loop_
_entity.id
_entity.type
_entity.pdbx_description
1 polymer ?
#
loop_
_entity_poly.entity_id
_entity_poly.type
_entity_poly.pdbx_seq_one_letter_code
_entity_poly.pdbx_strand_id
1 'polypeptide(L)'
;MQRVLHYQADRIEMVLASHKVPARVTGGIVTPRLVRYRLTTPLGVKMRKVAGLSEEIALSLGASSCRVHRHEGQVEVEVPRAKGKVVPLVPLCQRLAERGPGTIPPHTAVLGLDQEGVPLLLRLPSPNVAHVLIAG
;
A
#
# COMPACT_ATOMS: atom_id res chain seq x y z
N MET A 1 -7.21 2.76 -17.06
CA MET A 1 -6.88 2.41 -15.65
C MET A 1 -7.97 2.86 -14.68
N GLN A 2 -8.47 4.09 -14.81
CA GLN A 2 -9.54 4.65 -13.95
C GLN A 2 -10.82 3.79 -13.89
N ARG A 3 -11.29 3.23 -15.02
CA ARG A 3 -12.44 2.29 -15.04
C ARG A 3 -12.25 1.06 -14.13
N VAL A 4 -11.04 0.51 -14.06
CA VAL A 4 -10.75 -0.67 -13.21
C VAL A 4 -10.80 -0.26 -11.74
N LEU A 5 -10.23 0.90 -11.40
CA LEU A 5 -10.21 1.39 -10.02
C LEU A 5 -11.62 1.68 -9.49
N HIS A 6 -12.48 2.30 -10.32
CA HIS A 6 -13.89 2.53 -9.96
C HIS A 6 -14.65 1.21 -9.80
N TYR A 7 -14.47 0.27 -10.75
CA TYR A 7 -15.08 -1.05 -10.63
C TYR A 7 -14.67 -1.78 -9.34
N GLN A 8 -13.39 -1.74 -8.98
CA GLN A 8 -12.91 -2.32 -7.73
C GLN A 8 -13.47 -1.61 -6.51
N ALA A 9 -13.59 -0.28 -6.54
CA ALA A 9 -14.23 0.49 -5.47
C ALA A 9 -15.69 0.09 -5.27
N ASP A 10 -16.47 0.04 -6.36
CA ASP A 10 -17.89 -0.37 -6.32
C ASP A 10 -18.04 -1.79 -5.76
N ARG A 11 -17.13 -2.70 -6.12
CA ARG A 11 -17.12 -4.08 -5.61
C ARG A 11 -16.79 -4.15 -4.11
N ILE A 12 -15.85 -3.34 -3.63
CA ILE A 12 -15.56 -3.23 -2.19
C ILE A 12 -16.80 -2.76 -1.43
N GLU A 13 -17.44 -1.69 -1.90
CA GLU A 13 -18.66 -1.15 -1.28
C GLU A 13 -19.79 -2.18 -1.28
N MET A 14 -19.99 -2.89 -2.39
CA MET A 14 -21.01 -3.93 -2.54
C MET A 14 -20.82 -5.08 -1.54
N VAL A 15 -19.58 -5.57 -1.36
CA VAL A 15 -19.28 -6.64 -0.39
C VAL A 15 -19.51 -6.17 1.03
N LEU A 16 -19.05 -4.97 1.38
CA LEU A 16 -19.28 -4.43 2.72
C LEU A 16 -20.78 -4.25 2.99
N ALA A 17 -21.55 -3.76 2.01
CA ALA A 17 -22.99 -3.59 2.11
C ALA A 17 -23.73 -4.94 2.31
N SER A 18 -23.37 -6.00 1.56
CA SER A 18 -24.03 -7.31 1.70
C SER A 18 -23.84 -7.93 3.09
N HIS A 19 -22.74 -7.60 3.78
CA HIS A 19 -22.49 -8.02 5.17
C HIS A 19 -22.99 -7.01 6.23
N LYS A 20 -23.86 -6.08 5.83
CA LYS A 20 -24.41 -5.02 6.71
C LYS A 20 -23.31 -4.17 7.35
N VAL A 21 -22.32 -3.81 6.55
CA VAL A 21 -21.23 -2.89 6.90
C VAL A 21 -21.33 -1.70 5.95
N PRO A 22 -22.10 -0.65 6.29
CA PRO A 22 -22.16 0.53 5.44
C PRO A 22 -20.78 1.20 5.38
N ALA A 23 -20.23 1.32 4.18
CA ALA A 23 -18.96 1.97 3.93
C ALA A 23 -18.94 2.56 2.51
N ARG A 24 -18.14 3.61 2.29
CA ARG A 24 -17.95 4.23 0.98
C ARG A 24 -16.46 4.45 0.73
N VAL A 25 -16.00 4.15 -0.48
CA VAL A 25 -14.66 4.48 -0.96
C VAL A 25 -14.62 5.97 -1.31
N THR A 26 -13.81 6.73 -0.60
CA THR A 26 -13.67 8.19 -0.81
C THR A 26 -12.49 8.54 -1.70
N GLY A 27 -11.60 7.60 -1.95
CA GLY A 27 -10.46 7.76 -2.84
C GLY A 27 -9.43 6.67 -2.61
N GLY A 28 -8.21 6.91 -3.06
CA GLY A 28 -7.14 5.95 -2.91
C GLY A 28 -5.83 6.39 -3.52
N ILE A 29 -4.80 5.57 -3.35
CA ILE A 29 -3.47 5.77 -3.90
C ILE A 29 -3.09 4.50 -4.67
N VAL A 30 -2.54 4.68 -5.88
CA VAL A 30 -2.02 3.58 -6.69
C VAL A 30 -0.51 3.55 -6.56
N THR A 31 0.02 2.44 -6.07
CA THR A 31 1.44 2.24 -5.87
C THR A 31 1.96 1.20 -6.87
N PRO A 32 3.28 1.00 -7.01
CA PRO A 32 3.80 0.01 -7.95
C PRO A 32 3.29 -1.42 -7.71
N ARG A 33 3.09 -1.81 -6.45
CA ARG A 33 2.70 -3.18 -6.07
C ARG A 33 1.23 -3.35 -5.66
N LEU A 34 0.60 -2.31 -5.12
CA LEU A 34 -0.76 -2.40 -4.60
C LEU A 34 -1.60 -1.16 -4.96
N VAL A 35 -2.89 -1.27 -4.71
CA VAL A 35 -3.83 -0.15 -4.70
C VAL A 35 -4.40 -0.05 -3.30
N ARG A 36 -4.37 1.15 -2.73
CA ARG A 36 -4.92 1.45 -1.41
C ARG A 36 -6.18 2.26 -1.59
N TYR A 37 -7.31 1.72 -1.12
CA TYR A 37 -8.61 2.39 -1.12
C TYR A 37 -8.89 2.93 0.28
N ARG A 38 -9.26 4.20 0.37
CA ARG A 38 -9.68 4.85 1.62
C ARG A 38 -11.18 4.73 1.75
N LEU A 39 -11.62 4.19 2.87
CA LEU A 39 -13.00 3.97 3.22
C LEU A 39 -13.44 4.94 4.32
N THR A 40 -14.66 5.43 4.18
CA THR A 40 -15.40 6.09 5.26
C THR A 40 -16.53 5.19 5.71
N THR A 41 -16.59 4.93 7.02
CA THR A 41 -17.67 4.16 7.66
C THR A 41 -18.39 5.05 8.67
N PRO A 42 -19.71 4.88 8.88
CA PRO A 42 -20.42 5.55 9.96
C PRO A 42 -19.86 5.20 11.34
N LEU A 43 -20.11 6.09 12.32
CA LEU A 43 -19.79 5.83 13.72
C LEU A 43 -20.51 4.56 14.21
N GLY A 44 -19.80 3.73 14.97
CA GLY A 44 -20.32 2.47 15.51
C GLY A 44 -20.00 1.22 14.69
N VAL A 45 -19.51 1.35 13.46
CA VAL A 45 -18.97 0.19 12.71
C VAL A 45 -17.68 -0.28 13.37
N LYS A 46 -17.69 -1.51 13.90
CA LYS A 46 -16.50 -2.11 14.53
C LYS A 46 -15.45 -2.43 13.47
N MET A 47 -14.22 -1.94 13.65
CA MET A 47 -13.10 -2.21 12.74
C MET A 47 -12.87 -3.71 12.51
N ARG A 48 -13.01 -4.54 13.56
CA ARG A 48 -12.91 -6.00 13.47
C ARG A 48 -13.89 -6.60 12.45
N LYS A 49 -15.07 -6.01 12.27
CA LYS A 49 -16.08 -6.46 11.31
C LYS A 49 -15.63 -6.16 9.88
N VAL A 50 -15.05 -4.98 9.63
CA VAL A 50 -14.50 -4.63 8.31
C VAL A 50 -13.27 -5.49 7.99
N ALA A 51 -12.36 -5.63 8.96
CA ALA A 51 -11.15 -6.43 8.80
C ALA A 51 -11.43 -7.91 8.56
N GLY A 52 -12.49 -8.43 9.18
CA GLY A 52 -12.95 -9.81 8.98
C GLY A 52 -13.47 -10.11 7.58
N LEU A 53 -13.78 -9.09 6.77
CA LEU A 53 -14.26 -9.25 5.38
C LEU A 53 -13.14 -9.18 4.34
N SER A 54 -11.89 -9.23 4.77
CA SER A 54 -10.73 -9.11 3.87
C SER A 54 -10.70 -10.21 2.81
N GLU A 55 -11.07 -11.44 3.16
CA GLU A 55 -11.08 -12.57 2.24
C GLU A 55 -12.21 -12.47 1.21
N GLU A 56 -13.41 -12.08 1.61
CA GLU A 56 -14.55 -11.86 0.73
C GLU A 56 -14.30 -10.69 -0.23
N ILE A 57 -13.65 -9.62 0.25
CA ILE A 57 -13.21 -8.52 -0.60
C ILE A 57 -12.18 -9.02 -1.62
N ALA A 58 -11.16 -9.77 -1.20
CA ALA A 58 -10.15 -10.31 -2.11
C ALA A 58 -10.79 -11.19 -3.20
N LEU A 59 -11.68 -12.09 -2.80
CA LEU A 59 -12.42 -12.99 -3.70
C LEU A 59 -13.27 -12.19 -4.71
N SER A 60 -14.02 -11.21 -4.22
CA SER A 60 -14.89 -10.35 -5.04
C SER A 60 -14.13 -9.55 -6.10
N LEU A 61 -12.87 -9.20 -5.82
CA LEU A 61 -11.97 -8.45 -6.68
C LEU A 61 -11.09 -9.33 -7.58
N GLY A 62 -11.11 -10.66 -7.40
CA GLY A 62 -10.19 -11.58 -8.08
C GLY A 62 -8.72 -11.34 -7.69
N ALA A 63 -8.47 -10.84 -6.48
CA ALA A 63 -7.13 -10.56 -5.97
C ALA A 63 -6.61 -11.76 -5.16
N SER A 64 -5.28 -11.94 -5.13
CA SER A 64 -4.64 -13.01 -4.35
C SER A 64 -4.83 -12.87 -2.85
N SER A 65 -4.98 -11.63 -2.38
CA SER A 65 -5.20 -11.28 -0.99
C SER A 65 -5.71 -9.85 -0.88
N CYS A 66 -6.16 -9.46 0.29
CA CYS A 66 -6.53 -8.10 0.62
C CYS A 66 -6.17 -7.84 2.08
N ARG A 67 -5.65 -6.64 2.39
CA ARG A 67 -5.36 -6.22 3.75
C ARG A 67 -6.25 -5.06 4.13
N VAL A 68 -6.93 -5.17 5.26
CA VAL A 68 -7.79 -4.13 5.81
C VAL A 68 -7.20 -3.66 7.12
N HIS A 69 -6.88 -2.38 7.24
CA HIS A 69 -6.29 -1.82 8.45
C HIS A 69 -6.74 -0.37 8.68
N ARG A 70 -6.39 0.20 9.84
CA ARG A 70 -6.70 1.58 10.18
C ARG A 70 -5.41 2.40 10.13
N HIS A 71 -5.42 3.51 9.42
CA HIS A 71 -4.30 4.44 9.32
C HIS A 71 -4.84 5.88 9.45
N GLU A 72 -4.25 6.68 10.33
CA GLU A 72 -4.64 8.08 10.58
C GLU A 72 -6.15 8.32 10.76
N GLY A 73 -6.82 7.39 11.46
CA GLY A 73 -8.25 7.48 11.73
C GLY A 73 -9.16 7.00 10.60
N GLN A 74 -8.63 6.72 9.41
CA GLN A 74 -9.36 6.17 8.26
C GLN A 74 -9.18 4.66 8.14
N VAL A 75 -10.14 4.00 7.51
CA VAL A 75 -10.05 2.58 7.18
C VAL A 75 -9.48 2.45 5.77
N GLU A 76 -8.48 1.60 5.61
CA GLU A 76 -7.80 1.40 4.33
C GLU A 76 -7.86 -0.06 3.91
N VAL A 77 -8.11 -0.26 2.61
CA VAL A 77 -8.15 -1.55 1.94
C VAL A 77 -7.04 -1.60 0.90
N GLU A 78 -6.04 -2.44 1.14
CA GLU A 78 -4.92 -2.64 0.25
C GLU A 78 -5.10 -3.92 -0.56
N VAL A 79 -5.07 -3.76 -1.88
CA VAL A 79 -5.29 -4.84 -2.85
C VAL A 79 -4.04 -4.94 -3.74
N PRO A 80 -3.39 -6.11 -3.84
CA PRO A 80 -2.27 -6.32 -4.76
C PRO A 80 -2.68 -6.06 -6.20
N ARG A 81 -1.76 -5.51 -6.99
CA ARG A 81 -1.96 -5.33 -8.42
C ARG A 81 -1.72 -6.63 -9.16
N ALA A 82 -2.63 -7.01 -10.04
CA ALA A 82 -2.48 -8.19 -10.92
C ALA A 82 -1.19 -8.16 -11.75
N LYS A 83 -0.76 -6.95 -12.17
CA LYS A 83 0.55 -6.71 -12.77
C LYS A 83 1.34 -5.76 -11.87
N GLY A 84 1.83 -6.29 -10.75
CA GLY A 84 2.76 -5.57 -9.88
C GLY A 84 3.96 -5.10 -10.69
N LYS A 85 4.29 -3.82 -10.62
CA LYS A 85 5.48 -3.29 -11.29
C LYS A 85 6.70 -3.65 -10.47
N VAL A 86 7.69 -4.27 -11.10
CA VAL A 86 9.03 -4.39 -10.53
C VAL A 86 9.57 -2.98 -10.28
N VAL A 87 10.27 -2.80 -9.16
CA VAL A 87 11.00 -1.57 -8.88
C VAL A 87 12.42 -1.78 -9.40
N PRO A 88 12.77 -1.26 -10.59
CA PRO A 88 14.10 -1.45 -11.14
C PRO A 88 15.09 -0.59 -10.35
N LEU A 89 16.19 -1.21 -9.90
CA LEU A 89 17.19 -0.56 -9.06
C LEU A 89 17.86 0.63 -9.77
N VAL A 90 18.27 0.45 -11.03
CA VAL A 90 19.01 1.49 -11.78
C VAL A 90 18.19 2.77 -11.96
N PRO A 91 16.95 2.75 -12.47
CA PRO A 91 16.10 3.95 -12.54
C PRO A 91 15.81 4.57 -11.16
N LEU A 92 15.71 3.76 -10.11
CA LEU A 92 15.53 4.27 -8.75
C LEU A 92 16.77 5.05 -8.29
N CYS A 93 17.97 4.51 -8.50
CA CYS A 93 19.24 5.19 -8.20
C CYS A 93 19.43 6.46 -9.03
N GLN A 94 19.04 6.47 -10.30
CA GLN A 94 19.09 7.66 -11.15
C GLN A 94 18.18 8.79 -10.62
N ARG A 95 16.90 8.47 -10.34
CA ARG A 95 15.94 9.41 -9.71
C ARG A 95 16.44 9.99 -8.39
N LEU A 96 17.22 9.21 -7.65
CA LEU A 96 17.83 9.62 -6.40
C LEU A 96 19.01 10.57 -6.63
N ALA A 97 19.86 10.29 -7.62
CA ALA A 97 20.99 11.14 -8.01
C ALA A 97 20.54 12.50 -8.57
N GLU A 98 19.40 12.55 -9.26
CA GLU A 98 18.78 13.78 -9.77
C GLU A 98 18.45 14.80 -8.68
N ARG A 99 18.35 14.38 -7.40
CA ARG A 99 18.10 15.29 -6.27
C ARG A 99 19.27 16.22 -5.97
N GLY A 100 20.45 15.95 -6.55
CA GLY A 100 21.64 16.77 -6.45
C GLY A 100 22.82 16.04 -5.81
N PRO A 101 24.06 16.46 -6.10
CA PRO A 101 25.26 15.85 -5.53
C PRO A 101 25.25 15.96 -4.00
N GLY A 102 25.67 14.90 -3.31
CA GLY A 102 25.76 14.86 -1.85
C GLY A 102 24.42 14.68 -1.12
N THR A 103 23.28 14.59 -1.82
CA THR A 103 21.97 14.35 -1.20
C THR A 103 21.86 12.99 -0.52
N ILE A 104 22.58 11.99 -1.02
CA ILE A 104 22.66 10.65 -0.41
C ILE A 104 24.03 10.48 0.22
N PRO A 105 24.10 10.25 1.55
CA PRO A 105 25.36 9.97 2.22
C PRO A 105 26.05 8.71 1.65
N PRO A 106 27.39 8.66 1.60
CA PRO A 106 28.12 7.46 1.22
C PRO A 106 27.71 6.23 2.04
N HIS A 107 27.82 5.04 1.43
CA HIS A 107 27.47 3.76 2.05
C HIS A 107 25.99 3.67 2.50
N THR A 108 25.10 4.36 1.79
CA THR A 108 23.65 4.22 1.95
C THR A 108 23.12 3.15 1.00
N ALA A 109 22.55 2.08 1.53
CA ALA A 109 21.90 1.02 0.76
C ALA A 109 20.51 1.49 0.29
N VAL A 110 20.18 1.20 -0.96
CA VAL A 110 18.85 1.43 -1.53
C VAL A 110 18.06 0.13 -1.43
N LEU A 111 17.01 0.11 -0.60
CA LEU A 111 16.22 -1.10 -0.33
C LEU A 111 15.04 -1.27 -1.30
N GLY A 112 14.60 -0.16 -1.92
CA GLY A 112 13.47 -0.16 -2.85
C GLY A 112 12.56 1.04 -2.61
N LEU A 113 11.25 0.82 -2.72
CA LEU A 113 10.22 1.79 -2.39
C LEU A 113 9.40 1.27 -1.22
N ASP A 114 8.94 2.16 -0.36
CA ASP A 114 7.92 1.86 0.65
C ASP A 114 6.52 1.73 0.03
N GLN A 115 5.50 1.63 0.89
CA GLN A 115 4.12 1.46 0.46
C GLN A 115 3.57 2.72 -0.21
N GLU A 116 4.14 3.88 0.06
CA GLU A 116 3.76 5.18 -0.50
C GLU A 116 4.51 5.47 -1.82
N GLY A 117 5.45 4.59 -2.20
CA GLY A 117 6.27 4.77 -3.40
C GLY A 117 7.46 5.70 -3.19
N VAL A 118 7.81 5.99 -1.93
CA VAL A 118 8.96 6.79 -1.53
C VAL A 118 10.19 5.88 -1.43
N PRO A 119 11.37 6.31 -1.91
CA PRO A 119 12.60 5.51 -1.80
C PRO A 119 12.97 5.19 -0.35
N LEU A 120 13.11 3.91 -0.05
CA LEU A 120 13.55 3.41 1.24
C LEU A 120 15.07 3.26 1.23
N LEU A 121 15.73 4.03 2.11
CA LEU A 121 17.18 4.12 2.20
C LEU A 121 17.67 3.67 3.58
N LEU A 122 18.79 2.96 3.62
CA LEU A 122 19.45 2.52 4.85
C LEU A 122 20.89 3.00 4.89
N ARG A 123 21.18 3.96 5.76
CA ARG A 123 22.55 4.48 5.95
C ARG A 123 23.34 3.51 6.83
N LEU A 124 24.19 2.69 6.22
CA LEU A 124 24.98 1.68 6.94
C LEU A 124 25.91 2.26 8.01
N PRO A 125 26.57 3.43 7.81
CA PRO A 125 27.41 4.04 8.84
C PRO A 125 26.64 4.81 9.92
N SER A 126 25.31 4.76 9.93
CA SER A 126 24.52 5.46 10.93
C SER A 126 24.75 4.84 12.32
N PRO A 127 24.91 5.63 13.39
CA PRO A 127 25.02 5.07 14.75
C PRO A 127 23.75 4.31 15.17
N ASN A 128 22.62 4.57 14.50
CA ASN A 128 21.36 3.85 14.73
C ASN A 128 21.26 2.52 13.96
N VAL A 129 22.30 2.16 13.19
CA VAL A 129 22.38 0.92 12.41
C VAL A 129 23.63 0.17 12.85
N ALA A 130 23.48 -0.73 13.83
CA ALA A 130 24.60 -1.54 14.30
C ALA A 130 24.97 -2.63 13.29
N HIS A 131 24.01 -3.49 12.92
CA HIS A 131 24.16 -4.56 11.93
C HIS A 131 22.85 -4.79 11.17
N VAL A 132 22.93 -5.38 9.99
CA VAL A 132 21.77 -5.73 9.15
C VAL A 132 21.76 -7.24 8.93
N LEU A 133 20.67 -7.90 9.30
CA LEU A 133 20.43 -9.32 9.02
C LEU A 133 19.40 -9.43 7.90
N ILE A 134 19.69 -10.21 6.86
CA ILE A 134 18.75 -10.54 5.79
C ILE A 134 18.39 -12.02 5.93
N ALA A 135 17.10 -12.30 6.09
CA ALA A 135 16.54 -13.64 6.12
C ALA A 135 15.31 -13.70 5.20
N GLY A 136 15.07 -14.85 4.58
CA GLY A 136 13.99 -15.06 3.62
C GLY A 136 13.64 -16.53 3.48
#